data_AF-A0A5C6ZQT0-F1
#
_entry.id   AF-A0A5C6ZQT0-F1
#
_cell.length_a   1.000
_cell.length_b   1.000
_cell.length_c   1.000
_cell.angle_alpha   90.00
_cell.angle_beta   90.00
_cell.angle_gamma   90.00
#
_symmetry.space_group_name_H-M   'P 1'
#
loop_
_entity.id
_entity.type
_entity.pdbx_description
1 polymer ?
#
loop_
_entity_poly.entity_id
_entity_poly.type
_entity_poly.pdbx_seq_one_letter_code
_entity_poly.pdbx_strand_id
1 'polypeptide(L)'
;MSSFAEDLHAALAGPEHTISPKYFYDAQGSTLFEQICELPEYYPTRTELALLRRHAGDIADRMGPDAQVIEYGAGALVKVRLLLERATRLHSFVPVDISGPHLLAACEALQREQPALRILPVVADFTRPHVLPDAPPEGRRI
;
A
#
# COMPACT_ATOMS: atom_id res chain seq x y z
N MET A 1 18.60 11.71 16.67
CA MET A 1 18.67 10.24 16.79
C MET A 1 17.76 9.66 15.70
N SER A 2 17.60 8.35 15.53
CA SER A 2 16.54 7.86 14.62
C SER A 2 15.18 8.26 15.21
N SER A 3 14.16 8.49 14.37
CA SER A 3 12.80 8.80 14.85
C SER A 3 12.27 7.72 15.80
N PHE A 4 12.66 6.46 15.60
CA PHE A 4 12.33 5.36 16.51
C PHE A 4 12.92 5.52 17.91
N ALA A 5 14.19 5.90 18.05
CA ALA A 5 14.83 6.04 19.37
C ALA A 5 14.21 7.20 20.17
N GLU A 6 13.84 8.28 19.49
CA GLU A 6 13.16 9.43 20.09
C GLU A 6 11.73 9.05 20.54
N ASP A 7 10.97 8.41 19.65
CA ASP A 7 9.60 7.96 19.95
C ASP A 7 9.58 6.90 21.07
N LEU A 8 10.56 5.98 21.10
CA LEU A 8 10.68 4.97 22.14
C LEU A 8 11.11 5.57 23.49
N HIS A 9 12.04 6.53 23.48
CA HIS A 9 12.42 7.23 24.71
C HIS A 9 11.23 7.95 25.32
N ALA A 10 10.46 8.68 24.52
CA ALA A 10 9.24 9.36 24.96
C ALA A 10 8.20 8.37 25.53
N ALA A 11 8.00 7.23 24.84
CA ALA A 11 7.08 6.18 25.27
C ALA A 11 7.44 5.58 26.64
N LEU A 12 8.74 5.45 26.95
CA LEU A 12 9.23 4.83 28.18
C LEU A 12 9.44 5.84 29.32
N ALA A 13 9.57 7.13 29.01
CA ALA A 13 9.74 8.19 30.00
C ALA A 13 8.40 8.69 30.58
N GLY A 14 7.29 8.48 29.86
CA GLY A 14 5.95 8.88 30.28
C GLY A 14 5.29 7.89 31.25
N PRO A 15 4.24 8.31 31.99
CA PRO A 15 3.48 7.43 32.89
C PRO A 15 2.58 6.42 32.15
N GLU A 16 2.26 6.67 30.88
CA GLU A 16 1.51 5.76 30.01
C GLU A 16 2.40 5.29 28.86
N HIS A 17 2.68 3.98 28.81
CA HIS A 17 3.57 3.41 27.80
C HIS A 17 2.82 3.17 26.49
N THR A 18 3.03 4.04 25.51
CA THR A 18 2.42 3.93 24.17
C THR A 18 3.44 4.21 23.08
N ILE A 19 3.38 3.45 21.97
CA ILE A 19 4.22 3.66 20.80
C ILE A 19 3.39 3.53 19.52
N SER A 20 3.79 4.23 18.46
CA SER A 20 3.10 4.15 17.17
C SER A 20 3.11 2.72 16.62
N PRO A 21 1.97 2.19 16.13
CA PRO A 21 1.91 0.86 15.54
C PRO A 21 2.68 0.75 14.21
N LYS A 22 3.13 1.87 13.62
CA LYS A 22 3.96 1.84 12.40
C LYS A 22 5.25 1.05 12.57
N TYR A 23 5.73 0.93 13.81
CA TYR A 23 6.92 0.14 14.15
C TYR A 23 6.66 -1.38 14.14
N PHE A 24 5.42 -1.83 14.00
CA PHE A 24 5.13 -3.23 13.74
C PHE A 24 5.49 -3.67 12.32
N TYR A 25 5.79 -2.76 11.39
CA TYR A 25 5.94 -3.08 9.96
C TYR A 25 7.39 -3.04 9.46
N ASP A 26 8.32 -3.53 10.29
CA ASP A 26 9.63 -3.95 9.80
C ASP A 26 9.51 -5.21 8.93
N ALA A 27 10.62 -5.74 8.41
CA ALA A 27 10.58 -6.90 7.52
C ALA A 27 9.92 -8.13 8.17
N GLN A 28 10.14 -8.36 9.47
CA GLN A 28 9.59 -9.49 10.19
C GLN A 28 8.09 -9.27 10.48
N GLY A 29 7.75 -8.09 10.98
CA GLY A 29 6.38 -7.77 11.33
C GLY A 29 5.45 -7.64 10.12
N SER A 30 5.96 -7.21 8.95
CA SER A 30 5.22 -7.30 7.68
C SER A 30 4.91 -8.76 7.32
N THR A 31 5.89 -9.66 7.43
CA THR A 31 5.67 -11.11 7.20
C THR A 31 4.62 -11.68 8.18
N LEU A 32 4.66 -11.27 9.45
CA LEU A 32 3.65 -11.68 10.44
C LEU A 32 2.26 -11.14 10.09
N PHE A 33 2.15 -9.92 9.59
CA PHE A 33 0.88 -9.34 9.18
C PHE A 33 0.27 -10.07 7.97
N GLU A 34 1.10 -10.52 7.02
CA GLU A 34 0.64 -11.39 5.93
C GLU A 34 0.03 -12.69 6.47
N GLN A 35 0.70 -13.34 7.43
CA GLN A 35 0.17 -14.55 8.09
C GLN A 35 -1.14 -14.27 8.84
N ILE A 36 -1.23 -13.12 9.53
CA ILE A 36 -2.46 -12.69 10.19
C ILE A 36 -3.60 -12.58 9.18
N CYS A 37 -3.34 -12.09 7.96
CA CYS A 37 -4.35 -11.95 6.91
C CYS A 37 -4.94 -13.28 6.42
N GLU A 38 -4.27 -14.41 6.68
CA GLU A 38 -4.72 -15.75 6.32
C GLU A 38 -5.55 -16.44 7.42
N LEU A 39 -5.48 -15.94 8.66
CA LEU A 39 -6.15 -16.56 9.81
C LEU A 39 -7.68 -16.60 9.63
N PRO A 40 -8.36 -17.67 10.07
CA PRO A 40 -9.82 -17.77 10.00
C PRO A 40 -10.54 -16.69 10.84
N GLU A 41 -9.92 -16.23 11.93
CA GLU A 41 -10.44 -15.17 12.80
C GLU A 41 -10.29 -13.78 12.16
N TYR A 42 -9.27 -13.56 11.32
CA TYR A 42 -8.99 -12.28 10.69
C TYR A 42 -9.74 -12.13 9.35
N TYR A 43 -11.05 -11.93 9.44
CA TYR A 43 -11.91 -11.74 8.28
C TYR A 43 -11.66 -10.49 7.39
N PRO A 44 -11.02 -9.37 7.83
CA PRO A 44 -10.95 -8.16 7.03
C PRO A 44 -10.38 -8.37 5.62
N THR A 45 -9.21 -9.01 5.51
CA THR A 45 -8.55 -9.22 4.21
C THR A 45 -9.42 -10.05 3.27
N ARG A 46 -10.01 -11.15 3.76
CA ARG A 46 -10.88 -12.01 2.94
C ARG A 46 -12.12 -11.27 2.45
N THR A 47 -12.67 -10.39 3.29
CA THR A 47 -13.89 -9.63 3.01
C THR A 47 -13.63 -8.54 1.99
N GLU A 48 -12.54 -7.79 2.16
CA GLU A 48 -12.12 -6.76 1.20
C GLU A 48 -11.82 -7.38 -0.18
N LEU A 49 -11.09 -8.49 -0.23
CA LEU A 49 -10.85 -9.22 -1.49
C LEU A 49 -12.15 -9.68 -2.15
N ALA A 50 -13.14 -10.15 -1.39
CA ALA A 50 -14.44 -10.53 -1.94
C ALA A 50 -15.19 -9.33 -2.54
N LEU A 51 -15.16 -8.18 -1.86
CA LEU A 51 -15.76 -6.95 -2.35
C LEU A 51 -15.06 -6.43 -3.61
N LEU A 52 -13.72 -6.41 -3.62
CA LEU A 52 -12.94 -6.01 -4.80
C LEU A 52 -13.21 -6.93 -6.00
N ARG A 53 -13.25 -8.26 -5.81
CA ARG A 53 -13.62 -9.18 -6.89
C ARG A 53 -15.00 -8.89 -7.47
N ARG A 54 -15.95 -8.48 -6.62
CA ARG A 54 -17.32 -8.16 -7.02
C ARG A 54 -17.45 -6.81 -7.72
N HIS A 55 -16.69 -5.81 -7.27
CA HIS A 55 -16.91 -4.41 -7.65
C HIS A 55 -15.75 -3.75 -8.41
N ALA A 56 -14.64 -4.45 -8.67
CA ALA A 56 -13.48 -3.88 -9.34
C ALA A 56 -13.81 -3.30 -10.73
N GLY A 57 -14.76 -3.88 -11.46
CA GLY A 57 -15.25 -3.31 -12.72
C GLY A 57 -15.90 -1.94 -12.52
N ASP A 58 -16.89 -1.86 -11.63
CA ASP A 58 -17.58 -0.60 -11.30
C ASP A 58 -16.59 0.47 -10.80
N ILE A 59 -15.59 0.07 -10.01
CA ILE A 59 -14.54 0.98 -9.53
C ILE A 59 -13.69 1.47 -10.70
N ALA A 60 -13.21 0.57 -11.56
CA ALA A 60 -12.41 0.88 -12.74
C ALA A 60 -13.14 1.84 -13.69
N ASP A 61 -14.43 1.61 -13.95
CA ASP A 61 -15.25 2.48 -14.81
C ASP A 61 -15.36 3.90 -14.24
N ARG A 62 -15.47 4.02 -12.90
CA ARG A 62 -15.53 5.32 -12.22
C ARG A 62 -14.19 6.04 -12.14
N MET A 63 -13.08 5.31 -12.16
CA MET A 63 -11.74 5.89 -12.25
C MET A 63 -11.54 6.58 -13.60
N GLY A 64 -12.10 5.99 -14.67
CA GLY A 64 -11.94 6.47 -16.03
C GLY A 64 -10.55 6.17 -16.61
N PRO A 65 -10.33 6.51 -17.89
CA PRO A 65 -9.06 6.26 -18.56
C PRO A 65 -7.95 7.15 -18.03
N ASP A 66 -6.71 6.72 -18.27
CA ASP A 66 -5.48 7.46 -17.99
C ASP A 66 -5.33 7.85 -16.50
N ALA A 67 -6.05 7.17 -15.61
CA ALA A 67 -6.00 7.41 -14.18
C ALA A 67 -4.64 7.01 -13.57
N GLN A 68 -4.25 7.75 -12.53
CA GLN A 68 -3.17 7.40 -11.62
C GLN A 68 -3.78 6.89 -10.31
N VAL A 69 -3.40 5.68 -9.91
CA VAL A 69 -3.92 5.03 -8.70
C VAL A 69 -2.87 5.09 -7.61
N ILE A 70 -3.23 5.62 -6.45
CA ILE A 70 -2.38 5.65 -5.27
C ILE A 70 -2.91 4.64 -4.25
N GLU A 71 -2.04 3.74 -3.78
CA GLU A 71 -2.39 2.79 -2.72
C GLU A 71 -1.55 3.07 -1.48
N TYR A 72 -2.19 3.54 -0.41
CA TYR A 72 -1.56 3.75 0.88
C TYR A 72 -1.58 2.47 1.72
N GLY A 73 -0.43 2.09 2.28
CA GLY A 73 -0.28 0.81 2.97
C GLY A 73 -0.38 -0.35 2.00
N ALA A 74 0.34 -0.23 0.87
CA ALA A 74 0.22 -1.13 -0.26
C ALA A 74 0.66 -2.57 0.04
N GLY A 75 1.57 -2.75 1.02
CA GLY A 75 2.05 -4.04 1.47
C GLY A 75 2.43 -4.97 0.30
N ALA A 76 1.84 -6.16 0.29
CA ALA A 76 2.07 -7.22 -0.70
C ALA A 76 1.40 -7.01 -2.06
N LEU A 77 0.68 -5.90 -2.28
CA LEU A 77 -0.03 -5.57 -3.52
C LEU A 77 -1.09 -6.60 -3.96
N VAL A 78 -1.55 -7.46 -3.04
CA VAL A 78 -2.51 -8.55 -3.37
C VAL A 78 -3.86 -7.98 -3.80
N LYS A 79 -4.31 -6.91 -3.15
CA LYS A 79 -5.65 -6.34 -3.34
C LYS A 79 -5.75 -5.54 -4.63
N VAL A 80 -4.79 -4.64 -4.85
CA VAL A 80 -4.77 -3.77 -6.03
C VAL A 80 -4.75 -4.54 -7.33
N ARG A 81 -4.14 -5.74 -7.38
CA ARG A 81 -4.12 -6.61 -8.57
C ARG A 81 -5.52 -6.84 -9.15
N LEU A 82 -6.52 -7.05 -8.29
CA LEU A 82 -7.92 -7.23 -8.71
C LEU A 82 -8.49 -6.00 -9.40
N LEU A 83 -8.05 -4.81 -9.00
CA LEU A 83 -8.45 -3.54 -9.61
C LEU A 83 -7.66 -3.28 -10.90
N LEU A 84 -6.35 -3.51 -10.89
CA LEU A 84 -5.46 -3.33 -12.05
C LEU A 84 -5.89 -4.21 -13.23
N GLU A 85 -6.37 -5.44 -12.96
CA GLU A 85 -6.93 -6.34 -13.98
C GLU A 85 -8.18 -5.79 -14.70
N ARG A 86 -8.91 -4.87 -14.06
CA ARG A 86 -10.14 -4.28 -14.61
C ARG A 86 -9.90 -2.88 -15.18
N ALA A 87 -8.89 -2.18 -14.69
CA ALA A 87 -8.58 -0.84 -15.13
C ALA A 87 -8.08 -0.85 -16.59
N THR A 88 -8.70 -0.03 -17.42
CA THR A 88 -8.28 0.15 -18.82
C THR A 88 -7.45 1.42 -18.95
N ARG A 89 -6.30 1.31 -19.62
CA ARG A 89 -5.40 2.45 -19.90
C ARG A 89 -4.98 3.23 -18.65
N LEU A 90 -4.49 2.56 -17.60
CA LEU A 90 -3.90 3.28 -16.46
C LEU A 90 -2.68 4.09 -16.88
N HIS A 91 -2.57 5.32 -16.38
CA HIS A 91 -1.37 6.13 -16.56
C HIS A 91 -0.22 5.63 -15.69
N SER A 92 -0.49 5.35 -14.41
CA SER A 92 0.51 4.86 -13.46
C SER A 92 -0.12 4.31 -12.19
N PHE A 93 0.55 3.35 -11.56
CA PHE A 93 0.26 2.87 -10.23
C PHE A 93 1.33 3.36 -9.24
N VAL A 94 0.91 3.93 -8.11
CA VAL A 94 1.77 4.56 -7.10
C VAL A 94 1.53 3.88 -5.75
N PRO A 95 2.21 2.77 -5.45
CA PRO A 95 2.11 2.15 -4.14
C PRO A 95 2.97 2.92 -3.12
N VAL A 96 2.39 3.21 -1.95
CA VAL A 96 3.01 3.93 -0.84
C VAL A 96 3.05 3.06 0.40
N ASP A 97 4.23 2.83 0.96
CA ASP A 97 4.40 2.03 2.16
C ASP A 97 5.63 2.44 2.98
N ILE A 98 5.59 2.23 4.30
CA ILE A 98 6.74 2.46 5.18
C ILE A 98 7.73 1.29 5.11
N SER A 99 7.26 0.09 4.78
CA SER A 99 8.05 -1.14 4.69
C SER A 99 8.79 -1.22 3.35
N GLY A 100 9.87 -0.45 3.21
CA GLY A 100 10.59 -0.26 1.95
C GLY A 100 11.01 -1.54 1.22
N PRO A 101 11.81 -2.44 1.83
CA PRO A 101 12.24 -3.67 1.18
C PRO A 101 11.07 -4.56 0.74
N HIS A 102 10.02 -4.63 1.56
CA HIS A 102 8.82 -5.42 1.25
C HIS A 102 8.07 -4.85 0.05
N LEU A 103 7.83 -3.53 0.05
CA LEU A 103 7.18 -2.83 -1.05
C LEU A 103 7.94 -2.98 -2.37
N LEU A 104 9.26 -2.78 -2.34
CA LEU A 104 10.08 -2.84 -3.55
C LEU A 104 10.09 -4.24 -4.16
N ALA A 105 10.21 -5.30 -3.34
CA ALA A 105 10.12 -6.67 -3.81
C ALA A 105 8.75 -7.00 -4.45
N ALA A 106 7.65 -6.53 -3.84
CA ALA A 106 6.31 -6.69 -4.40
C ALA A 106 6.14 -5.94 -5.73
N CYS A 107 6.67 -4.71 -5.83
CA CYS A 107 6.65 -3.92 -7.06
C CYS A 107 7.46 -4.57 -8.18
N GLU A 108 8.65 -5.12 -7.90
CA GLU A 108 9.46 -5.84 -8.87
C GLU A 108 8.73 -7.09 -9.41
N ALA A 109 8.02 -7.81 -8.53
CA ALA A 109 7.21 -8.94 -8.94
C ALA A 109 6.07 -8.50 -9.87
N LEU A 110 5.31 -7.47 -9.48
CA LEU A 110 4.22 -6.94 -10.29
C LEU A 110 4.72 -6.38 -11.63
N GLN A 111 5.88 -5.72 -11.66
CA GLN A 111 6.47 -5.18 -12.89
C GLN A 111 6.82 -6.28 -13.90
N ARG A 112 7.30 -7.44 -13.43
CA ARG A 112 7.57 -8.60 -14.30
C ARG A 112 6.29 -9.19 -14.89
N GLU A 113 5.21 -9.16 -14.13
CA GLU A 113 3.91 -9.69 -14.55
C GLU A 113 3.15 -8.72 -15.48
N GLN A 114 3.32 -7.42 -15.27
CA GLN A 114 2.71 -6.35 -16.07
C GLN A 114 3.77 -5.36 -16.60
N PRO A 115 4.60 -5.75 -17.60
CA PRO A 115 5.70 -4.90 -18.07
C PRO A 115 5.28 -3.53 -18.62
N ALA A 116 4.04 -3.39 -19.09
CA ALA A 116 3.50 -2.13 -19.60
C ALA A 116 2.97 -1.20 -18.50
N LEU A 117 2.73 -1.71 -17.28
CA LEU A 117 2.25 -0.90 -16.18
C LEU A 117 3.40 -0.03 -15.66
N ARG A 118 3.18 1.28 -15.58
CA ARG A 118 4.11 2.22 -14.96
C ARG A 118 3.93 2.21 -13.45
N ILE A 119 4.79 1.50 -12.74
CA ILE A 119 4.79 1.40 -11.27
C ILE A 119 5.79 2.41 -10.70
N LEU A 120 5.34 3.29 -9.80
CA LEU A 120 6.12 4.38 -9.21
C LEU A 120 6.09 4.28 -7.67
N PRO A 121 6.89 3.38 -7.06
CA PRO A 121 6.82 3.12 -5.63
C PRO A 121 7.32 4.32 -4.81
N VAL A 122 6.68 4.56 -3.67
CA VAL A 122 7.06 5.59 -2.70
C VAL A 122 7.24 4.95 -1.34
N VAL A 123 8.49 4.88 -0.87
CA VAL A 123 8.80 4.43 0.49
C VAL A 123 8.66 5.61 1.45
N ALA A 124 7.59 5.64 2.24
CA ALA A 124 7.29 6.77 3.11
C ALA A 124 6.45 6.38 4.34
N ASP A 125 6.70 7.07 5.45
CA ASP A 125 5.74 7.18 6.54
C ASP A 125 4.59 8.11 6.10
N PHE A 126 3.49 7.55 5.60
CA PHE A 126 2.36 8.32 5.08
C PHE A 126 1.59 9.09 6.15
N THR A 127 1.91 8.90 7.45
CA THR A 127 1.37 9.77 8.52
C THR A 127 2.12 11.10 8.60
N ARG A 128 3.16 11.28 7.77
CA ARG A 128 3.92 12.52 7.62
C ARG A 128 3.80 13.04 6.18
N PRO A 129 4.07 14.35 5.95
CA PRO A 129 4.16 14.88 4.60
C PRO A 129 5.18 14.09 3.77
N HIS A 130 4.76 13.67 2.57
CA HIS A 130 5.59 12.95 1.60
C HIS A 130 5.25 13.45 0.19
N VAL A 131 6.17 13.21 -0.74
CA VAL A 131 6.02 13.64 -2.12
C VAL A 131 5.52 12.46 -2.95
N LEU A 132 4.42 12.68 -3.66
CA LEU A 132 3.94 11.75 -4.67
C LEU A 132 4.53 12.13 -6.04
N PRO A 133 4.67 11.16 -6.97
CA PRO A 133 4.99 11.46 -8.38
C PRO A 133 4.01 12.45 -8.99
N ASP A 134 4.35 13.06 -10.12
CA ASP A 134 3.46 14.01 -10.80
C ASP A 134 2.11 13.38 -11.18
N ALA A 135 1.07 14.20 -11.14
CA ALA A 135 -0.27 13.78 -11.53
C ALA A 135 -0.36 13.63 -13.06
N PRO A 136 -1.21 12.72 -13.57
CA PRO A 136 -1.50 12.68 -14.99
C PRO A 136 -2.09 14.03 -15.44
N PRO A 137 -1.79 14.49 -16.67
CA PRO A 137 -2.25 15.79 -17.17
C PRO A 137 -3.76 15.84 -17.42
N GLU A 138 -4.35 14.74 -17.88
CA GLU A 138 -5.76 14.66 -18.27
C GLU A 138 -6.57 13.64 -17.45
N GLY A 139 -5.89 12.61 -16.93
CA GLY A 139 -6.50 11.55 -16.13
C GLY A 139 -6.74 11.95 -14.68
N ARG A 140 -7.53 11.13 -13.97
CA ARG A 140 -7.79 11.36 -12.54
C ARG A 140 -6.67 10.79 -11.69
N ARG A 141 -6.27 11.51 -10.64
CA ARG A 141 -5.56 10.93 -9.50
C ARG A 141 -6.60 10.38 -8.52
N ILE A 142 -6.51 9.09 -8.24
CA ILE A 142 -7.40 8.34 -7.36
C ILE A 142 -6.60 7.80 -6.19
#